data_AF-A0A2V8V138-F1
#
_entry.id   AF-A0A2V8V138-F1
#
_cell.length_a   1.000
_cell.length_b   1.000
_cell.length_c   1.000
_cell.angle_alpha   90.00
_cell.angle_beta   90.00
_cell.angle_gamma   90.00
#
_symmetry.space_group_name_H-M   'P 1'
#
loop_
_entity.id
_entity.type
_entity.pdbx_description
1 polymer ?
#
loop_
_entity_poly.entity_id
_entity_poly.type
_entity_poly.pdbx_seq_one_letter_code
_entity_poly.pdbx_strand_id
1 'polypeptide(L)'
;MRARRAAEAFNRWSFWLAISVSLGASAAPPAHSSWSLKPYRVLLVVDRWADPASQVIVSDKDPFQPVAALLKTWSVPFDIFRLDQQTFGAGNLFERSGRVRYGAVVWLADASSYPNKNMAGLADAVAAGTSLVAVASRFQDPALEQILGLKFKENYSATDPLAIGSAHFITREVAEQKTANWEFGARLWVAPRGAQVLLGQGRHPVVTIHQPNPDTAAVWMAAPSFAALRDSPYWRSIFFRALVWGLGYAVMPDVDYAHRILLMCDDWGAADKSFLSYWRYQTVGEELMREKVIPPLARRRAVVSANVVTGFVDRKTHRVISPWGQKFTDAYGVLQDYTSTQRALKAAAAAGVLEIQSHGWTHMQPDLDSPPGPWWTADLEGEASASGWYEEFEDTRRGAEAPALSQLFILKRSLDYLREDFDARPLSVIVGGGGWSKSYQNHSARVAAQAGFGLFDINERYFYLDRDLALDMAGISTGKTHAYDRELHLEQWPPHPDGPAVIIFHDRDISLQHDFVERMLATIPIEMAFVTMNQYIGILHVAIDAPPSEGWRLQFRFDDPYCAYFGKHSSSWRLVLADPLLEKIRSVRAVTIAVDNQLPVRLNSANLGREPIVFEIPAGLGAHTWKLAPAQ
;
A
#
# COMPACT_ATOMS: atom_id res chain seq x y z
N MET A 1 -12.83 69.93 -38.35
CA MET A 1 -11.52 70.55 -38.03
C MET A 1 -10.45 69.48 -38.11
N ARG A 2 -9.51 69.64 -39.07
CA ARG A 2 -8.14 69.05 -39.23
C ARG A 2 -7.96 67.56 -38.90
N ALA A 3 -7.81 66.60 -39.82
CA ALA A 3 -7.01 66.47 -41.05
C ALA A 3 -5.47 66.45 -40.87
N ARG A 4 -4.89 65.26 -41.16
CA ARG A 4 -3.64 64.95 -41.90
C ARG A 4 -2.31 65.63 -41.51
N ARG A 5 -1.27 64.79 -41.33
CA ARG A 5 0.11 64.87 -41.91
C ARG A 5 0.98 63.80 -41.19
N ALA A 6 1.95 63.11 -41.78
CA ALA A 6 2.44 63.01 -43.15
C ALA A 6 3.34 61.75 -43.23
N ALA A 7 3.36 61.14 -44.41
CA ALA A 7 4.31 60.11 -44.81
C ALA A 7 5.55 60.75 -45.48
N GLU A 8 6.55 59.89 -45.72
CA GLU A 8 7.61 59.97 -46.76
C GLU A 8 8.94 60.68 -46.46
N ALA A 9 9.99 59.85 -46.36
CA ALA A 9 11.29 59.97 -47.05
C ALA A 9 12.11 58.71 -46.68
N PHE A 10 12.90 58.03 -47.52
CA PHE A 10 13.23 58.15 -48.93
C PHE A 10 13.84 56.80 -49.36
N ASN A 11 13.92 56.61 -50.67
CA ASN A 11 14.07 55.35 -51.38
C ASN A 11 15.55 55.05 -51.75
N ARG A 12 15.79 53.77 -52.12
CA ARG A 12 16.85 53.20 -52.97
C ARG A 12 18.09 52.60 -52.30
N TRP A 13 18.38 51.33 -52.60
CA TRP A 13 19.40 50.88 -53.58
C TRP A 13 19.50 49.34 -53.49
N SER A 14 19.13 48.66 -54.58
CA SER A 14 19.36 47.23 -54.78
C SER A 14 20.71 47.03 -55.47
N PHE A 15 21.58 46.18 -54.93
CA PHE A 15 22.64 45.54 -55.70
C PHE A 15 22.83 44.09 -55.22
N TRP A 16 22.91 43.21 -56.21
CA TRP A 16 23.15 41.78 -56.10
C TRP A 16 24.55 41.49 -55.55
N LEU A 17 24.66 40.50 -54.64
CA LEU A 17 25.85 39.67 -54.54
C LEU A 17 25.43 38.24 -54.19
N ALA A 18 25.58 37.35 -55.17
CA ALA A 18 25.49 35.92 -54.98
C ALA A 18 26.77 35.45 -54.27
N ILE A 19 26.63 34.94 -53.05
CA ILE A 19 27.63 34.08 -52.42
C ILE A 19 27.03 32.69 -52.36
N SER A 20 27.52 31.82 -53.25
CA SER A 20 27.32 30.38 -53.18
C SER A 20 28.06 29.86 -51.94
N VAL A 21 27.34 29.63 -50.85
CA VAL A 21 27.82 28.79 -49.74
C VAL A 21 27.24 27.40 -49.96
N SER A 22 28.16 26.47 -50.16
CA SER A 22 27.93 25.03 -50.27
C SER A 22 26.96 24.57 -49.19
N LEU A 23 25.84 23.99 -49.61
CA LEU A 23 24.97 23.17 -48.77
C LEU A 23 25.79 21.99 -48.26
N GLY A 24 26.49 22.19 -47.13
CA GLY A 24 26.88 21.09 -46.28
C GLY A 24 25.58 20.41 -45.87
N ALA A 25 25.40 19.16 -46.29
CA ALA A 25 24.35 18.30 -45.77
C ALA A 25 24.48 18.32 -44.24
N SER A 26 23.64 19.12 -43.58
CA SER A 26 23.46 19.01 -42.15
C SER A 26 22.88 17.61 -41.98
N ALA A 27 23.74 16.68 -41.58
CA ALA A 27 23.29 15.38 -41.10
C ALA A 27 22.14 15.69 -40.13
N ALA A 28 20.96 15.13 -40.41
CA ALA A 28 19.89 15.13 -39.45
C ALA A 28 20.52 14.64 -38.13
N PRO A 29 20.27 15.32 -36.99
CA PRO A 29 20.72 14.79 -35.71
C PRO A 29 20.27 13.33 -35.67
N PRO A 30 21.16 12.38 -35.28
CA PRO A 30 20.78 10.98 -35.20
C PRO A 30 19.47 10.94 -34.41
N ALA A 31 18.46 10.24 -34.96
CA ALA A 31 17.19 10.08 -34.29
C ALA A 31 17.49 9.56 -32.88
N HIS A 32 17.45 10.46 -31.89
CA HIS A 32 17.59 10.06 -30.51
C HIS A 32 16.46 9.08 -30.30
N SER A 33 16.80 7.81 -30.07
CA SER A 33 15.85 6.75 -29.79
C SER A 33 15.15 7.11 -28.48
N SER A 34 14.12 7.95 -28.54
CA SER A 34 13.39 8.36 -27.36
C SER A 34 12.64 7.14 -26.87
N TRP A 35 13.11 6.53 -25.79
CA TRP A 35 12.36 5.52 -25.07
C TRP A 35 11.17 6.20 -24.39
N SER A 36 10.10 6.44 -25.15
CA SER A 36 8.88 7.03 -24.62
C SER A 36 8.25 6.05 -23.64
N LEU A 37 8.10 6.50 -22.41
CA LEU A 37 7.43 5.75 -21.36
C LEU A 37 5.92 5.93 -21.41
N LYS A 38 5.22 4.84 -21.11
CA LYS A 38 3.85 4.96 -20.63
C LYS A 38 3.84 5.62 -19.25
N PRO A 39 2.78 6.37 -18.91
CA PRO A 39 2.58 6.82 -17.54
C PRO A 39 2.64 5.63 -16.57
N TYR A 40 3.40 5.76 -15.48
CA TYR A 40 3.44 4.74 -14.42
C TYR A 40 2.24 4.90 -13.48
N ARG A 41 1.04 4.68 -14.02
CA ARG A 41 -0.21 4.83 -13.29
C ARG A 41 -1.30 3.96 -13.88
N VAL A 42 -2.13 3.40 -13.00
CA VAL A 42 -3.29 2.57 -13.32
C VAL A 42 -4.59 3.34 -13.06
N LEU A 43 -5.57 3.15 -13.94
CA LEU A 43 -6.97 3.45 -13.62
C LEU A 43 -7.67 2.15 -13.24
N LEU A 44 -8.14 2.03 -12.01
CA LEU A 44 -8.89 0.89 -11.50
C LEU A 44 -10.39 1.14 -11.71
N VAL A 45 -11.00 0.48 -12.69
CA VAL A 45 -12.42 0.62 -13.02
C VAL A 45 -13.24 -0.42 -12.27
N VAL A 46 -14.20 0.05 -11.48
CA VAL A 46 -15.06 -0.77 -10.60
C VAL A 46 -16.53 -0.48 -10.84
N ASP A 47 -17.41 -1.45 -10.56
CA ASP A 47 -18.87 -1.25 -10.63
C ASP A 47 -19.32 -0.13 -9.70
N ARG A 48 -19.04 -0.31 -8.41
CA ARG A 48 -19.43 0.55 -7.31
C ARG A 48 -18.41 0.48 -6.20
N TRP A 49 -18.54 1.43 -5.27
CA TRP A 49 -17.79 1.48 -4.02
C TRP A 49 -18.78 1.68 -2.87
N ALA A 50 -18.75 0.81 -1.88
CA ALA A 50 -19.71 0.79 -0.78
C ALA A 50 -19.73 2.10 0.02
N ASP A 51 -18.59 2.76 0.18
CA ASP A 51 -18.52 4.09 0.77
C ASP A 51 -19.08 5.15 -0.20
N PRO A 52 -20.18 5.85 0.16
CA PRO A 52 -20.72 6.92 -0.66
C PRO A 52 -19.77 8.09 -0.85
N ALA A 53 -18.81 8.29 0.08
CA ALA A 53 -17.83 9.37 0.02
C ALA A 53 -16.57 9.02 -0.79
N SER A 54 -16.40 7.77 -1.22
CA SER A 54 -15.20 7.30 -1.94
C SER A 54 -13.88 7.55 -1.20
N GLN A 55 -13.86 7.27 0.10
CA GLN A 55 -12.69 7.40 0.95
C GLN A 55 -12.31 6.09 1.65
N VAL A 56 -13.23 5.15 1.83
CA VAL A 56 -12.98 3.92 2.61
C VAL A 56 -13.27 2.66 1.82
N ILE A 57 -12.26 1.83 1.57
CA ILE A 57 -12.40 0.50 0.95
C ILE A 57 -12.34 -0.55 2.05
N VAL A 58 -13.36 -1.41 2.16
CA VAL A 58 -13.42 -2.49 3.16
C VAL A 58 -13.64 -3.83 2.48
N SER A 59 -12.85 -4.85 2.84
CA SER A 59 -12.82 -6.12 2.10
C SER A 59 -14.14 -6.90 2.12
N ASP A 60 -15.00 -6.67 3.11
CA ASP A 60 -16.29 -7.35 3.27
C ASP A 60 -17.40 -6.74 2.39
N LYS A 61 -17.24 -5.48 1.96
CA LYS A 61 -18.23 -4.72 1.19
C LYS A 61 -17.78 -4.37 -0.23
N ASP A 62 -16.47 -4.30 -0.45
CA ASP A 62 -15.86 -3.87 -1.71
C ASP A 62 -15.12 -5.02 -2.40
N PRO A 63 -15.73 -5.72 -3.38
CA PRO A 63 -15.11 -6.87 -4.03
C PRO A 63 -13.77 -6.57 -4.69
N PHE A 64 -13.52 -5.32 -5.09
CA PHE A 64 -12.29 -4.88 -5.74
C PHE A 64 -11.12 -4.65 -4.76
N GLN A 65 -11.35 -4.72 -3.45
CA GLN A 65 -10.33 -4.49 -2.42
C GLN A 65 -9.05 -5.30 -2.63
N PRO A 66 -9.07 -6.61 -2.96
CA PRO A 66 -7.83 -7.38 -3.14
C PRO A 66 -6.91 -6.82 -4.22
N VAL A 67 -7.50 -6.27 -5.30
CA VAL A 67 -6.72 -5.67 -6.39
C VAL A 67 -6.15 -4.32 -5.96
N ALA A 68 -6.92 -3.50 -5.25
CA ALA A 68 -6.44 -2.22 -4.72
C ALA A 68 -5.27 -2.42 -3.74
N ALA A 69 -5.39 -3.42 -2.85
CA ALA A 69 -4.33 -3.77 -1.90
C ALA A 69 -3.05 -4.23 -2.62
N LEU A 70 -3.15 -5.08 -3.64
CA LEU A 70 -1.98 -5.51 -4.44
C LEU A 70 -1.32 -4.35 -5.20
N LEU A 71 -2.09 -3.45 -5.79
CA LEU A 71 -1.52 -2.27 -6.46
C LEU A 71 -0.75 -1.39 -5.46
N LYS A 72 -1.29 -1.25 -4.25
CA LYS A 72 -0.64 -0.51 -3.15
C LYS A 72 0.68 -1.17 -2.72
N THR A 73 0.70 -2.48 -2.48
CA THR A 73 1.92 -3.21 -2.07
C THR A 73 2.97 -3.26 -3.16
N TRP A 74 2.55 -3.33 -4.43
CA TRP A 74 3.45 -3.26 -5.58
C TRP A 74 3.94 -1.85 -5.89
N SER A 75 3.56 -0.85 -5.10
CA SER A 75 3.91 0.57 -5.32
C SER A 75 3.49 1.09 -6.70
N VAL A 76 2.41 0.54 -7.27
CA VAL A 76 1.83 0.99 -8.52
C VAL A 76 0.82 2.10 -8.20
N PRO A 77 1.04 3.35 -8.61
CA PRO A 77 0.07 4.42 -8.39
C PRO A 77 -1.24 4.13 -9.11
N PHE A 78 -2.37 4.35 -8.45
CA PHE A 78 -3.67 4.12 -9.07
C PHE A 78 -4.72 5.16 -8.66
N ASP A 79 -5.61 5.46 -9.60
CA ASP A 79 -6.86 6.18 -9.35
C ASP A 79 -8.03 5.18 -9.49
N ILE A 80 -9.13 5.39 -8.76
CA ILE A 80 -10.33 4.54 -8.86
C ILE A 80 -11.40 5.25 -9.67
N PHE A 81 -11.98 4.53 -10.64
CA PHE A 81 -13.09 4.98 -11.45
C PHE A 81 -14.34 4.15 -11.14
N ARG A 82 -15.35 4.77 -10.53
CA ARG A 82 -16.58 4.10 -10.12
C ARG A 82 -17.71 4.34 -11.13
N LEU A 83 -18.19 3.28 -11.75
CA LEU A 83 -19.15 3.39 -12.86
C LEU A 83 -20.54 3.83 -12.40
N ASP A 84 -20.91 3.58 -11.15
CA ASP A 84 -22.15 4.06 -10.56
C ASP A 84 -22.24 5.60 -10.46
N GLN A 85 -21.11 6.30 -10.33
CA GLN A 85 -21.10 7.78 -10.20
C GLN A 85 -20.40 8.51 -11.35
N GLN A 86 -19.52 7.85 -12.12
CA GLN A 86 -18.70 8.50 -13.15
C GLN A 86 -19.02 7.97 -14.56
N THR A 87 -18.75 8.78 -15.58
CA THR A 87 -18.92 8.42 -17.00
C THR A 87 -17.61 8.64 -17.75
N PHE A 88 -17.25 7.72 -18.63
CA PHE A 88 -16.03 7.85 -19.44
C PHE A 88 -16.14 9.06 -20.36
N GLY A 89 -15.19 9.98 -20.19
CA GLY A 89 -15.05 11.18 -21.00
C GLY A 89 -13.57 11.55 -21.09
N ALA A 90 -13.20 12.30 -22.12
CA ALA A 90 -11.81 12.63 -22.40
C ALA A 90 -11.08 13.26 -21.19
N GLY A 91 -11.77 14.10 -20.40
CA GLY A 91 -11.19 14.73 -19.22
C GLY A 91 -10.76 13.76 -18.11
N ASN A 92 -11.29 12.53 -18.09
CA ASN A 92 -10.89 11.52 -17.12
C ASN A 92 -9.68 10.71 -17.60
N LEU A 93 -9.45 10.58 -18.91
CA LEU A 93 -8.45 9.68 -19.49
C LEU A 93 -7.23 10.41 -20.06
N PHE A 94 -7.36 11.69 -20.37
CA PHE A 94 -6.32 12.51 -21.00
C PHE A 94 -5.94 13.72 -20.14
N GLU A 95 -4.66 14.04 -20.15
CA GLU A 95 -4.11 15.30 -19.65
C GLU A 95 -4.58 16.47 -20.51
N ARG A 96 -4.44 17.70 -20.00
CA ARG A 96 -4.69 18.91 -20.79
C ARG A 96 -3.82 19.00 -22.06
N SER A 97 -2.66 18.35 -22.06
CA SER A 97 -1.77 18.26 -23.22
C SER A 97 -2.25 17.28 -24.30
N GLY A 98 -3.32 16.52 -24.06
CA GLY A 98 -3.80 15.45 -24.94
C GLY A 98 -3.08 14.11 -24.76
N ARG A 99 -2.09 14.02 -23.84
CA ARG A 99 -1.43 12.76 -23.50
C ARG A 99 -2.34 11.90 -22.62
N VAL A 100 -2.28 10.58 -22.77
CA VAL A 100 -2.96 9.66 -21.85
C VAL A 100 -2.46 9.83 -20.40
N ARG A 101 -3.37 9.76 -19.43
CA ARG A 101 -3.07 9.84 -17.99
C ARG A 101 -2.59 8.53 -17.39
N TYR A 102 -3.00 7.42 -18.00
CA TYR A 102 -2.79 6.07 -17.47
C TYR A 102 -2.04 5.21 -18.48
N GLY A 103 -1.02 4.50 -18.01
CA GLY A 103 -0.34 3.49 -18.82
C GLY A 103 -1.18 2.24 -18.99
N ALA A 104 -2.02 1.92 -18.00
CA ALA A 104 -2.95 0.80 -18.06
C ALA A 104 -4.27 1.11 -17.33
N VAL A 105 -5.34 0.46 -17.78
CA VAL A 105 -6.65 0.36 -17.12
C VAL A 105 -6.78 -1.06 -16.60
N VAL A 106 -7.08 -1.22 -15.31
CA VAL A 106 -7.51 -2.50 -14.74
C VAL A 106 -9.03 -2.47 -14.64
N TRP A 107 -9.68 -3.34 -15.39
CA TRP A 107 -11.13 -3.38 -15.52
C TRP A 107 -11.72 -4.54 -14.73
N LEU A 108 -12.42 -4.21 -13.65
CA LEU A 108 -13.08 -5.17 -12.75
C LEU A 108 -14.61 -5.11 -12.84
N ALA A 109 -15.16 -4.26 -13.71
CA ALA A 109 -16.59 -4.11 -13.89
C ALA A 109 -17.17 -5.18 -14.82
N ASP A 110 -18.44 -5.50 -14.64
CA ASP A 110 -19.14 -6.53 -15.41
C ASP A 110 -20.24 -5.91 -16.30
N ALA A 111 -20.78 -6.62 -17.30
CA ALA A 111 -21.75 -6.06 -18.26
C ALA A 111 -22.88 -5.23 -17.62
N SER A 112 -23.40 -5.67 -16.49
CA SER A 112 -24.47 -4.99 -15.75
C SER A 112 -24.09 -3.61 -15.20
N SER A 113 -22.79 -3.31 -15.10
CA SER A 113 -22.26 -2.10 -14.48
C SER A 113 -22.27 -0.88 -15.39
N TYR A 114 -22.41 -1.08 -16.70
CA TYR A 114 -22.23 0.00 -17.69
C TYR A 114 -23.20 0.01 -18.88
N PRO A 115 -24.47 -0.42 -18.76
CA PRO A 115 -25.38 -0.49 -19.91
C PRO A 115 -25.61 0.85 -20.65
N ASN A 116 -25.37 1.97 -19.97
CA ASN A 116 -25.58 3.33 -20.50
C ASN A 116 -24.30 4.17 -20.51
N LYS A 117 -23.12 3.56 -20.47
CA LYS A 117 -21.85 4.29 -20.45
C LYS A 117 -21.25 4.30 -21.85
N ASN A 118 -20.79 5.47 -22.29
CA ASN A 118 -20.12 5.61 -23.58
C ASN A 118 -18.66 5.13 -23.48
N MET A 119 -18.33 4.02 -24.14
CA MET A 119 -16.97 3.45 -24.13
C MET A 119 -16.02 4.06 -25.16
N ALA A 120 -16.47 5.01 -26.00
CA ALA A 120 -15.64 5.63 -27.01
C ALA A 120 -14.36 6.26 -26.43
N GLY A 121 -14.47 6.94 -25.28
CA GLY A 121 -13.31 7.54 -24.62
C GLY A 121 -12.24 6.51 -24.21
N LEU A 122 -12.65 5.29 -23.82
CA LEU A 122 -11.71 4.22 -23.52
C LEU A 122 -11.03 3.71 -24.79
N ALA A 123 -11.78 3.55 -25.88
CA ALA A 123 -11.20 3.18 -27.19
C ALA A 123 -10.18 4.22 -27.67
N ASP A 124 -10.47 5.51 -27.52
CA ASP A 124 -9.55 6.60 -27.84
C ASP A 124 -8.28 6.54 -26.98
N ALA A 125 -8.42 6.29 -25.68
CA ALA A 125 -7.28 6.16 -24.77
C ALA A 125 -6.40 4.94 -25.12
N VAL A 126 -7.01 3.82 -25.49
CA VAL A 126 -6.31 2.62 -25.97
C VAL A 126 -5.58 2.89 -27.28
N ALA A 127 -6.22 3.59 -28.22
CA ALA A 127 -5.57 4.00 -29.46
C ALA A 127 -4.37 4.93 -29.21
N ALA A 128 -4.44 5.75 -28.15
CA ALA A 128 -3.39 6.68 -27.75
C ALA A 128 -2.31 6.08 -26.82
N GLY A 129 -2.38 4.79 -26.48
CA GLY A 129 -1.30 4.07 -25.78
C GLY A 129 -1.66 3.46 -24.42
N THR A 130 -2.88 3.65 -23.91
CA THR A 130 -3.32 3.04 -22.64
C THR A 130 -3.64 1.56 -22.82
N SER A 131 -2.99 0.67 -22.08
CA SER A 131 -3.33 -0.77 -22.09
C SER A 131 -4.59 -1.08 -21.28
N LEU A 132 -5.20 -2.24 -21.53
CA LEU A 132 -6.36 -2.74 -20.79
C LEU A 132 -6.05 -4.13 -20.20
N VAL A 133 -6.33 -4.33 -18.91
CA VAL A 133 -6.32 -5.63 -18.23
C VAL A 133 -7.70 -5.87 -17.63
N ALA A 134 -8.52 -6.67 -18.31
CA ALA A 134 -9.87 -7.01 -17.86
C ALA A 134 -9.88 -8.33 -17.08
N VAL A 135 -10.46 -8.34 -15.89
CA VAL A 135 -10.51 -9.50 -15.00
C VAL A 135 -11.96 -9.86 -14.72
N ALA A 136 -12.31 -11.14 -14.90
CA ALA A 136 -13.61 -11.71 -14.55
C ALA A 136 -14.83 -10.92 -15.09
N SER A 137 -14.69 -10.26 -16.25
CA SER A 137 -15.71 -9.40 -16.85
C SER A 137 -16.44 -10.10 -18.01
N ARG A 138 -17.78 -10.09 -17.98
CA ARG A 138 -18.66 -10.39 -19.14
C ARG A 138 -18.78 -9.12 -19.97
N PHE A 139 -17.80 -8.84 -20.81
CA PHE A 139 -17.87 -7.66 -21.67
C PHE A 139 -18.91 -7.87 -22.78
N GLN A 140 -19.86 -6.94 -22.88
CA GLN A 140 -20.91 -6.96 -23.92
C GLN A 140 -20.92 -5.69 -24.77
N ASP A 141 -20.19 -4.65 -24.36
CA ASP A 141 -20.05 -3.43 -25.15
C ASP A 141 -19.16 -3.70 -26.39
N PRO A 142 -19.59 -3.30 -27.61
CA PRO A 142 -18.81 -3.51 -28.82
C PRO A 142 -17.40 -2.94 -28.79
N ALA A 143 -17.17 -1.81 -28.12
CA ALA A 143 -15.85 -1.22 -27.99
C ALA A 143 -14.92 -2.11 -27.15
N LEU A 144 -15.43 -2.68 -26.05
CA LEU A 144 -14.67 -3.63 -25.24
C LEU A 144 -14.40 -4.94 -26.01
N GLU A 145 -15.38 -5.46 -26.76
CA GLU A 145 -15.17 -6.62 -27.65
C GLU A 145 -14.03 -6.36 -28.65
N GLN A 146 -14.02 -5.18 -29.26
CA GLN A 146 -13.01 -4.78 -30.24
C GLN A 146 -11.63 -4.60 -29.59
N ILE A 147 -11.55 -3.88 -28.47
CA ILE A 147 -10.29 -3.64 -27.75
C ILE A 147 -9.68 -4.99 -27.31
N LEU A 148 -10.48 -5.86 -26.69
CA LEU A 148 -10.02 -7.16 -26.21
C LEU A 148 -9.79 -8.17 -27.33
N GLY A 149 -10.33 -7.94 -28.53
CA GLY A 149 -10.25 -8.90 -29.63
C GLY A 149 -11.00 -10.20 -29.31
N LEU A 150 -12.11 -10.10 -28.57
CA LEU A 150 -12.90 -11.22 -28.07
C LEU A 150 -14.40 -10.99 -28.26
N LYS A 151 -15.18 -12.07 -28.18
CA LYS A 151 -16.65 -12.02 -28.01
C LYS A 151 -17.05 -12.82 -26.79
N PHE A 152 -17.82 -12.24 -25.87
CA PHE A 152 -18.47 -13.03 -24.82
C PHE A 152 -19.54 -13.95 -25.45
N LYS A 153 -19.64 -15.18 -24.93
CA LYS A 153 -20.60 -16.17 -25.41
C LYS A 153 -21.60 -16.51 -24.33
N GLU A 154 -21.14 -17.13 -23.24
CA GLU A 154 -21.99 -17.65 -22.19
C GLU A 154 -21.18 -17.94 -20.91
N ASN A 155 -21.86 -18.26 -19.83
CA ASN A 155 -21.22 -18.89 -18.68
C ASN A 155 -21.06 -20.40 -18.96
N TYR A 156 -19.99 -21.00 -18.47
CA TYR A 156 -19.77 -22.45 -18.58
C TYR A 156 -19.12 -23.00 -17.31
N SER A 157 -19.11 -24.33 -17.18
CA SER A 157 -18.31 -25.02 -16.17
C SER A 157 -17.39 -26.01 -16.87
N ALA A 158 -16.14 -26.08 -16.45
CA ALA A 158 -15.20 -27.09 -16.93
C ALA A 158 -14.33 -27.61 -15.80
N THR A 159 -14.01 -28.90 -15.90
CA THR A 159 -13.11 -29.63 -15.02
C THR A 159 -11.79 -29.95 -15.70
N ASP A 160 -11.64 -29.60 -16.98
CA ASP A 160 -10.39 -29.81 -17.70
C ASP A 160 -9.24 -29.07 -16.98
N PRO A 161 -8.02 -29.62 -16.98
CA PRO A 161 -6.87 -28.91 -16.45
C PRO A 161 -6.58 -27.66 -17.29
N LEU A 162 -5.93 -26.69 -16.66
CA LEU A 162 -5.39 -25.53 -17.34
C LEU A 162 -4.21 -25.94 -18.22
N ALA A 163 -4.25 -25.55 -19.49
CA ALA A 163 -3.23 -25.80 -20.49
C ALA A 163 -2.61 -24.49 -20.96
N ILE A 164 -1.30 -24.38 -20.83
CA ILE A 164 -0.55 -23.20 -21.28
C ILE A 164 -0.29 -23.34 -22.77
N GLY A 165 -0.63 -22.28 -23.51
CA GLY A 165 -0.38 -22.17 -24.94
C GLY A 165 1.07 -21.81 -25.24
N SER A 166 1.28 -20.97 -26.25
CA SER A 166 2.61 -20.50 -26.62
C SER A 166 3.28 -19.75 -25.48
N ALA A 167 4.60 -19.92 -25.35
CA ALA A 167 5.40 -19.19 -24.38
C ALA A 167 5.22 -17.68 -24.57
N HIS A 168 4.80 -17.01 -23.51
CA HIS A 168 4.59 -15.56 -23.48
C HIS A 168 5.08 -15.01 -22.14
N PHE A 169 5.47 -13.73 -22.10
CA PHE A 169 5.87 -13.07 -20.85
C PHE A 169 4.87 -13.33 -19.72
N ILE A 170 3.57 -13.24 -20.00
CA ILE A 170 2.51 -13.42 -18.99
C ILE A 170 2.50 -14.82 -18.35
N THR A 171 2.81 -15.88 -19.10
CA THR A 171 2.62 -17.27 -18.66
C THR A 171 3.91 -18.06 -18.43
N ARG A 172 5.07 -17.61 -18.94
CA ARG A 172 6.30 -18.42 -19.00
C ARG A 172 6.82 -18.95 -17.65
N GLU A 173 6.72 -18.17 -16.58
CA GLU A 173 7.18 -18.58 -15.23
C GLU A 173 6.07 -19.21 -14.39
N VAL A 174 4.84 -19.18 -14.89
CA VAL A 174 3.69 -19.83 -14.25
C VAL A 174 3.54 -21.28 -14.75
N ALA A 175 4.17 -21.62 -15.87
CA ALA A 175 4.18 -22.98 -16.42
C ALA A 175 4.82 -24.04 -15.52
N GLU A 176 5.66 -23.60 -14.59
CA GLU A 176 6.32 -24.47 -13.62
C GLU A 176 5.47 -24.71 -12.36
N GLN A 177 4.37 -23.96 -12.19
CA GLN A 177 3.50 -24.05 -11.02
C GLN A 177 2.41 -25.10 -11.23
N LYS A 178 2.24 -26.01 -10.26
CA LYS A 178 1.15 -26.99 -10.28
C LYS A 178 -0.19 -26.27 -10.04
N THR A 179 -1.12 -26.39 -10.98
CA THR A 179 -2.52 -25.98 -10.77
C THR A 179 -3.26 -27.06 -9.97
N ALA A 180 -4.16 -26.67 -9.06
CA ALA A 180 -5.09 -27.62 -8.48
C ALA A 180 -5.96 -28.20 -9.62
N ASN A 181 -5.93 -29.52 -9.81
CA ASN A 181 -6.49 -30.13 -11.01
C ASN A 181 -8.03 -30.19 -11.04
N TRP A 182 -8.72 -29.79 -9.97
CA TRP A 182 -10.14 -30.09 -9.75
C TRP A 182 -10.85 -28.89 -9.11
N GLU A 183 -11.25 -27.89 -9.91
CA GLU A 183 -12.10 -26.77 -9.47
C GLU A 183 -13.43 -26.77 -10.22
N PHE A 184 -14.53 -27.07 -9.50
CA PHE A 184 -15.88 -26.80 -9.98
C PHE A 184 -16.17 -25.30 -9.78
N GLY A 185 -16.29 -24.55 -10.87
CA GLY A 185 -16.63 -23.13 -10.82
C GLY A 185 -17.31 -22.64 -12.09
N ALA A 186 -18.24 -21.70 -11.94
CA ALA A 186 -18.77 -20.97 -13.07
C ALA A 186 -17.64 -20.12 -13.69
N ARG A 187 -17.41 -20.29 -14.98
CA ARG A 187 -16.39 -19.62 -15.78
C ARG A 187 -17.06 -18.85 -16.92
N LEU A 188 -16.30 -17.96 -17.54
CA LEU A 188 -16.77 -17.12 -18.64
C LEU A 188 -16.26 -17.67 -19.96
N TRP A 189 -17.16 -18.01 -20.88
CA TRP A 189 -16.78 -18.45 -22.21
C TRP A 189 -16.66 -17.24 -23.13
N VAL A 190 -15.46 -17.04 -23.66
CA VAL A 190 -15.16 -16.09 -24.73
C VAL A 190 -14.71 -16.80 -26.00
N ALA A 191 -14.99 -16.20 -27.15
CA ALA A 191 -14.48 -16.62 -28.44
C ALA A 191 -13.47 -15.59 -28.97
N PRO A 192 -12.24 -15.99 -29.31
CA PRO A 192 -11.26 -15.08 -29.89
C PRO A 192 -11.69 -14.53 -31.25
N ARG A 193 -11.43 -13.24 -31.47
CA ARG A 193 -11.64 -12.48 -32.71
C ARG A 193 -10.38 -11.68 -33.08
N GLY A 194 -9.21 -12.28 -32.86
CA GLY A 194 -7.91 -11.63 -33.04
C GLY A 194 -7.02 -11.69 -31.80
N ALA A 195 -7.60 -11.98 -30.63
CA ALA A 195 -6.81 -12.27 -29.43
C ALA A 195 -6.08 -13.62 -29.55
N GLN A 196 -4.83 -13.65 -29.12
CA GLN A 196 -4.05 -14.86 -28.88
C GLN A 196 -4.47 -15.48 -27.54
N VAL A 197 -4.70 -16.79 -27.52
CA VAL A 197 -4.94 -17.54 -26.29
C VAL A 197 -3.60 -17.95 -25.67
N LEU A 198 -3.35 -17.47 -24.45
CA LEU A 198 -2.14 -17.80 -23.68
C LEU A 198 -2.36 -18.95 -22.71
N LEU A 199 -3.57 -19.04 -22.18
CA LEU A 199 -4.00 -20.10 -21.28
C LEU A 199 -5.41 -20.54 -21.68
N GLY A 200 -5.63 -21.85 -21.76
CA GLY A 200 -6.94 -22.45 -22.01
C GLY A 200 -7.30 -23.48 -20.95
N GLN A 201 -8.60 -23.77 -20.84
CA GLN A 201 -9.15 -24.88 -20.09
C GLN A 201 -9.95 -25.74 -21.08
N GLY A 202 -9.39 -26.88 -21.47
CA GLY A 202 -9.87 -27.61 -22.65
C GLY A 202 -9.87 -26.70 -23.89
N ARG A 203 -11.05 -26.47 -24.48
CA ARG A 203 -11.23 -25.58 -25.64
C ARG A 203 -11.52 -24.11 -25.29
N HIS A 204 -11.65 -23.78 -24.01
CA HIS A 204 -12.13 -22.48 -23.56
C HIS A 204 -10.96 -21.58 -23.15
N PRO A 205 -10.81 -20.37 -23.73
CA PRO A 205 -9.78 -19.43 -23.32
C PRO A 205 -9.96 -18.96 -21.87
N VAL A 206 -8.84 -18.84 -21.15
CA VAL A 206 -8.78 -18.41 -19.74
C VAL A 206 -7.93 -17.16 -19.59
N VAL A 207 -6.81 -17.08 -20.30
CA VAL A 207 -6.00 -15.85 -20.42
C VAL A 207 -5.75 -15.60 -21.89
N THR A 208 -6.07 -14.39 -22.34
CA THR A 208 -5.86 -13.98 -23.72
C THR A 208 -5.20 -12.63 -23.78
N ILE A 209 -4.54 -12.37 -24.90
CA ILE A 209 -3.95 -11.08 -25.21
C ILE A 209 -4.31 -10.68 -26.63
N HIS A 210 -4.70 -9.42 -26.80
CA HIS A 210 -4.80 -8.75 -28.08
C HIS A 210 -3.89 -7.53 -28.07
N GLN A 211 -3.30 -7.19 -29.22
CA GLN A 211 -2.45 -6.01 -29.37
C GLN A 211 -3.07 -5.07 -30.41
N PRO A 212 -3.92 -4.12 -30.00
CA PRO A 212 -4.53 -3.17 -30.91
C PRO A 212 -3.50 -2.32 -31.68
N ASN A 213 -2.33 -2.09 -31.11
CA ASN A 213 -1.17 -1.45 -31.73
C ASN A 213 0.14 -1.93 -31.04
N PRO A 214 1.33 -1.66 -31.60
CA PRO A 214 2.60 -2.22 -31.10
C PRO A 214 2.93 -1.89 -29.64
N ASP A 215 2.43 -0.76 -29.13
CA ASP A 215 2.72 -0.29 -27.79
C ASP A 215 1.55 -0.53 -26.82
N THR A 216 0.45 -1.15 -27.24
CA THR A 216 -0.74 -1.33 -26.40
C THR A 216 -1.17 -2.79 -26.33
N ALA A 217 -1.50 -3.23 -25.12
CA ALA A 217 -1.98 -4.58 -24.88
C ALA A 217 -3.38 -4.55 -24.26
N ALA A 218 -4.22 -5.49 -24.68
CA ALA A 218 -5.52 -5.76 -24.14
C ALA A 218 -5.54 -7.22 -23.65
N VAL A 219 -5.45 -7.41 -22.34
CA VAL A 219 -5.42 -8.73 -21.69
C VAL A 219 -6.79 -8.99 -21.07
N TRP A 220 -7.31 -10.20 -21.26
CA TRP A 220 -8.50 -10.66 -20.54
C TRP A 220 -8.17 -11.92 -19.74
N MET A 221 -8.63 -11.96 -18.49
CA MET A 221 -8.38 -13.03 -17.52
C MET A 221 -9.67 -13.55 -16.90
N ALA A 222 -9.92 -14.85 -17.03
CA ALA A 222 -11.02 -15.58 -16.39
C ALA A 222 -10.67 -16.04 -14.95
N ALA A 223 -10.09 -15.15 -14.15
CA ALA A 223 -9.80 -15.43 -12.75
C ALA A 223 -11.10 -15.82 -12.01
N PRO A 224 -11.07 -16.81 -11.10
CA PRO A 224 -12.28 -17.30 -10.44
C PRO A 224 -12.90 -16.26 -9.49
N SER A 225 -12.09 -15.35 -8.95
CA SER A 225 -12.53 -14.22 -8.13
C SER A 225 -11.41 -13.16 -8.08
N PHE A 226 -11.73 -11.96 -7.61
CA PHE A 226 -10.71 -10.94 -7.34
C PHE A 226 -9.80 -11.34 -6.16
N ALA A 227 -10.33 -12.03 -5.15
CA ALA A 227 -9.53 -12.56 -4.05
C ALA A 227 -8.49 -13.59 -4.52
N ALA A 228 -8.80 -14.40 -5.54
CA ALA A 228 -7.83 -15.34 -6.12
C ALA A 228 -6.60 -14.64 -6.72
N LEU A 229 -6.72 -13.38 -7.15
CA LEU A 229 -5.56 -12.60 -7.61
C LEU A 229 -4.57 -12.29 -6.49
N ARG A 230 -5.00 -12.34 -5.23
CA ARG A 230 -4.16 -12.19 -4.03
C ARG A 230 -3.76 -13.56 -3.48
N ASP A 231 -4.74 -14.42 -3.26
CA ASP A 231 -4.59 -15.65 -2.46
C ASP A 231 -3.93 -16.81 -3.23
N SER A 232 -4.02 -16.81 -4.56
CA SER A 232 -3.43 -17.87 -5.39
C SER A 232 -2.12 -17.38 -5.99
N PRO A 233 -0.95 -17.99 -5.66
CA PRO A 233 0.33 -17.64 -6.27
C PRO A 233 0.29 -17.67 -7.81
N TYR A 234 -0.50 -18.59 -8.35
CA TYR A 234 -0.74 -18.75 -9.79
C TYR A 234 -1.41 -17.52 -10.39
N TRP A 235 -2.62 -17.18 -9.93
CA TRP A 235 -3.38 -16.06 -10.46
C TRP A 235 -2.75 -14.70 -10.14
N ARG A 236 -2.13 -14.59 -8.97
CA ARG A 236 -1.33 -13.43 -8.58
C ARG A 236 -0.19 -13.16 -9.55
N SER A 237 0.58 -14.20 -9.89
CA SER A 237 1.71 -14.09 -10.83
C SER A 237 1.22 -13.70 -12.24
N ILE A 238 0.15 -14.33 -12.73
CA ILE A 238 -0.44 -13.97 -14.03
C ILE A 238 -0.92 -12.52 -14.02
N PHE A 239 -1.60 -12.07 -12.96
CA PHE A 239 -2.12 -10.71 -12.87
C PHE A 239 -0.99 -9.68 -12.81
N PHE A 240 0.02 -9.89 -11.97
CA PHE A 240 1.20 -9.03 -11.92
C PHE A 240 1.88 -8.93 -13.29
N ARG A 241 2.08 -10.06 -13.98
CA ARG A 241 2.71 -10.07 -15.30
C ARG A 241 1.85 -9.43 -16.39
N ALA A 242 0.53 -9.60 -16.34
CA ALA A 242 -0.39 -8.89 -17.23
C ALA A 242 -0.30 -7.38 -17.03
N LEU A 243 -0.19 -6.92 -15.77
CA LEU A 243 -0.01 -5.52 -15.44
C LEU A 243 1.33 -4.97 -15.93
N VAL A 244 2.45 -5.68 -15.66
CA VAL A 244 3.78 -5.32 -16.17
C VAL A 244 3.77 -5.25 -17.69
N TRP A 245 3.13 -6.20 -18.36
CA TRP A 245 2.99 -6.19 -19.81
C TRP A 245 2.19 -4.98 -20.30
N GLY A 246 1.10 -4.64 -19.62
CA GLY A 246 0.26 -3.49 -19.95
C GLY A 246 1.00 -2.15 -19.79
N LEU A 247 1.73 -1.98 -18.69
CA LEU A 247 2.53 -0.78 -18.39
C LEU A 247 3.86 -0.74 -19.18
N GLY A 248 4.36 -1.89 -19.62
CA GLY A 248 5.69 -2.09 -20.19
C GLY A 248 6.78 -2.35 -19.14
N TYR A 249 6.52 -2.01 -17.87
CA TYR A 249 7.43 -2.19 -16.74
C TYR A 249 6.68 -2.05 -15.40
N ALA A 250 7.30 -2.50 -14.32
CA ALA A 250 6.88 -2.18 -12.96
C ALA A 250 8.07 -1.96 -12.03
N VAL A 251 7.90 -1.08 -11.05
CA VAL A 251 8.86 -0.86 -9.97
C VAL A 251 8.21 -1.22 -8.65
N MET A 252 8.87 -2.06 -7.88
CA MET A 252 8.36 -2.57 -6.62
C MET A 252 9.45 -2.57 -5.55
N PRO A 253 9.08 -2.51 -4.26
CA PRO A 253 10.06 -2.63 -3.18
C PRO A 253 10.81 -3.95 -3.29
N ASP A 254 12.13 -3.91 -3.13
CA ASP A 254 12.97 -5.09 -3.04
C ASP A 254 12.98 -5.63 -1.61
N VAL A 255 11.83 -6.12 -1.17
CA VAL A 255 11.67 -6.75 0.15
C VAL A 255 11.12 -8.15 -0.03
N ASP A 256 11.77 -9.11 0.63
CA ASP A 256 11.29 -10.49 0.70
C ASP A 256 10.34 -10.65 1.90
N TYR A 257 9.11 -10.16 1.74
CA TYR A 257 8.13 -10.15 2.82
C TYR A 257 7.76 -11.55 3.35
N ALA A 258 7.91 -12.58 2.52
CA ALA A 258 7.72 -13.97 2.94
C ALA A 258 8.66 -14.38 4.08
N HIS A 259 9.79 -13.68 4.24
CA HIS A 259 10.76 -13.90 5.32
C HIS A 259 10.94 -12.64 6.19
N ARG A 260 9.86 -11.87 6.41
CA ARG A 260 9.85 -10.69 7.27
C ARG A 260 8.77 -10.76 8.34
N ILE A 261 9.17 -10.34 9.54
CA ILE A 261 8.28 -10.21 10.70
C ILE A 261 8.26 -8.75 11.14
N LEU A 262 7.06 -8.24 11.44
CA LEU A 262 6.82 -7.01 12.17
C LEU A 262 6.42 -7.37 13.61
N LEU A 263 7.03 -6.73 14.61
CA LEU A 263 6.70 -6.95 16.03
C LEU A 263 5.95 -5.74 16.59
N MET A 264 4.88 -6.00 17.34
CA MET A 264 4.08 -4.99 18.04
C MET A 264 3.93 -5.38 19.52
N CYS A 265 3.96 -4.38 20.39
CA CYS A 265 3.74 -4.55 21.82
C CYS A 265 2.76 -3.50 22.36
N ASP A 266 1.62 -3.97 22.86
CA ASP A 266 0.47 -3.17 23.26
C ASP A 266 0.46 -2.85 24.78
N ASP A 267 -0.49 -2.01 25.17
CA ASP A 267 -0.85 -1.60 26.54
C ASP A 267 0.15 -0.74 27.33
N TRP A 268 1.20 -0.21 26.70
CA TRP A 268 2.14 0.67 27.41
C TRP A 268 1.45 1.93 27.91
N GLY A 269 1.48 2.17 29.22
CA GLY A 269 0.85 3.36 29.82
C GLY A 269 -0.67 3.24 30.02
N ALA A 270 -1.30 2.15 29.60
CA ALA A 270 -2.73 1.93 29.76
C ALA A 270 -3.12 1.81 31.24
N ALA A 271 -4.26 2.39 31.61
CA ALA A 271 -4.77 2.43 32.98
C ALA A 271 -5.64 1.21 33.33
N ASP A 272 -6.18 0.54 32.31
CA ASP A 272 -7.05 -0.63 32.41
C ASP A 272 -6.50 -1.76 33.28
N LYS A 273 -5.18 -2.01 33.24
CA LYS A 273 -4.50 -2.99 34.10
C LYS A 273 -4.57 -2.70 35.60
N SER A 274 -4.95 -1.47 35.98
CA SER A 274 -5.20 -1.07 37.37
C SER A 274 -6.68 -1.12 37.78
N PHE A 275 -7.58 -1.35 36.81
CA PHE A 275 -9.03 -1.34 37.00
C PHE A 275 -9.69 -2.69 36.70
N LEU A 276 -9.10 -3.50 35.83
CA LEU A 276 -9.64 -4.78 35.38
C LEU A 276 -9.14 -5.93 36.26
N SER A 277 -10.06 -6.67 36.84
CA SER A 277 -9.75 -7.84 37.68
C SER A 277 -9.03 -8.96 36.91
N TYR A 278 -9.30 -9.11 35.60
CA TYR A 278 -8.75 -10.16 34.75
C TYR A 278 -7.51 -9.74 33.93
N TRP A 279 -7.24 -8.44 33.83
CA TRP A 279 -6.11 -7.89 33.07
C TRP A 279 -5.06 -7.26 33.98
N ARG A 280 -4.82 -7.88 35.14
CA ARG A 280 -4.04 -7.32 36.24
C ARG A 280 -2.59 -7.83 36.25
N TYR A 281 -1.64 -6.91 36.19
CA TYR A 281 -0.20 -7.18 36.28
C TYR A 281 0.57 -5.91 36.64
N GLN A 282 1.83 -6.06 37.03
CA GLN A 282 2.70 -4.93 37.35
C GLN A 282 3.24 -4.28 36.07
N THR A 283 3.19 -2.96 35.94
CA THR A 283 3.85 -2.24 34.85
C THR A 283 5.34 -2.65 34.70
N VAL A 284 5.80 -2.86 33.46
CA VAL A 284 7.20 -3.21 33.18
C VAL A 284 8.12 -2.02 33.49
N GLY A 285 9.04 -2.22 34.43
CA GLY A 285 9.98 -1.18 34.89
C GLY A 285 11.30 -1.14 34.11
N GLU A 286 12.09 -0.11 34.39
CA GLU A 286 13.37 0.15 33.70
C GLU A 286 14.40 -0.97 33.85
N GLU A 287 14.56 -1.53 35.05
CA GLU A 287 15.49 -2.63 35.31
C GLU A 287 15.15 -3.87 34.46
N LEU A 288 13.89 -4.33 34.53
CA LEU A 288 13.41 -5.46 33.74
C LEU A 288 13.60 -5.25 32.24
N MET A 289 13.28 -4.05 31.74
CA MET A 289 13.48 -3.69 30.33
C MET A 289 14.96 -3.79 29.92
N ARG A 290 15.87 -3.23 30.74
CA ARG A 290 17.32 -3.23 30.45
C ARG A 290 17.94 -4.61 30.51
N GLU A 291 17.46 -5.48 31.39
CA GLU A 291 18.05 -6.80 31.58
C GLU A 291 17.46 -7.86 30.65
N LYS A 292 16.15 -7.78 30.36
CA LYS A 292 15.41 -8.88 29.75
C LYS A 292 14.77 -8.58 28.41
N VAL A 293 14.60 -7.31 28.04
CA VAL A 293 13.93 -6.93 26.77
C VAL A 293 14.91 -6.35 25.77
N ILE A 294 15.68 -5.32 26.16
CA ILE A 294 16.64 -4.66 25.25
C ILE A 294 17.70 -5.64 24.73
N PRO A 295 18.38 -6.45 25.57
CA PRO A 295 19.47 -7.31 25.10
C PRO A 295 19.04 -8.35 24.05
N PRO A 296 17.96 -9.14 24.22
CA PRO A 296 17.57 -10.11 23.20
C PRO A 296 17.09 -9.46 21.90
N LEU A 297 16.38 -8.31 21.96
CA LEU A 297 15.99 -7.55 20.76
C LEU A 297 17.22 -7.06 19.99
N ALA A 298 18.20 -6.46 20.69
CA ALA A 298 19.44 -6.00 20.07
C ALA A 298 20.24 -7.15 19.44
N ARG A 299 20.35 -8.31 20.11
CA ARG A 299 21.02 -9.50 19.56
C ARG A 299 20.37 -9.99 18.27
N ARG A 300 19.03 -9.93 18.17
CA ARG A 300 18.27 -10.36 16.98
C ARG A 300 18.06 -9.23 15.96
N ARG A 301 18.56 -8.02 16.22
CA ARG A 301 18.31 -6.81 15.42
C ARG A 301 16.81 -6.59 15.17
N ALA A 302 16.00 -6.89 16.19
CA ALA A 302 14.56 -6.73 16.15
C ALA A 302 14.20 -5.36 16.73
N VAL A 303 13.22 -4.71 16.10
CA VAL A 303 12.64 -3.45 16.58
C VAL A 303 11.15 -3.68 16.78
N VAL A 304 10.65 -3.35 17.96
CA VAL A 304 9.23 -3.51 18.31
C VAL A 304 8.52 -2.18 18.19
N SER A 305 7.36 -2.17 17.55
CA SER A 305 6.39 -1.07 17.64
C SER A 305 5.76 -1.08 19.03
N ALA A 306 6.22 -0.23 19.93
CA ALA A 306 5.60 -0.06 21.24
C ALA A 306 4.40 0.87 21.09
N ASN A 307 3.20 0.32 21.22
CA ASN A 307 1.95 1.06 21.10
C ASN A 307 1.59 1.63 22.47
N VAL A 308 1.68 2.95 22.59
CA VAL A 308 1.66 3.68 23.87
C VAL A 308 0.38 4.48 24.03
N VAL A 309 -0.17 4.43 25.25
CA VAL A 309 -1.28 5.22 25.79
C VAL A 309 -0.69 6.31 26.68
N THR A 310 -1.06 7.58 26.44
CA THR A 310 -0.51 8.75 27.16
C THR A 310 -1.54 9.44 28.06
N GLY A 311 -2.77 8.93 28.11
CA GLY A 311 -3.85 9.41 28.97
C GLY A 311 -4.23 8.36 30.02
N PHE A 312 -3.98 8.69 31.28
CA PHE A 312 -4.38 7.89 32.43
C PHE A 312 -5.71 8.42 32.98
N VAL A 313 -6.74 7.57 32.99
CA VAL A 313 -8.06 7.92 33.52
C VAL A 313 -8.03 7.85 35.06
N ASP A 314 -7.95 9.00 35.72
CA ASP A 314 -7.84 9.07 37.18
C ASP A 314 -9.20 9.21 37.88
N ARG A 315 -9.58 8.16 38.61
CA ARG A 315 -10.80 8.11 39.43
C ARG A 315 -10.78 9.06 40.63
N LYS A 316 -9.61 9.54 41.08
CA LYS A 316 -9.54 10.47 42.22
C LYS A 316 -9.93 11.89 41.80
N THR A 317 -9.45 12.33 40.64
CA THR A 317 -9.68 13.69 40.14
C THR A 317 -10.80 13.78 39.10
N HIS A 318 -11.33 12.64 38.64
CA HIS A 318 -12.29 12.55 37.52
C HIS A 318 -11.75 13.23 36.26
N ARG A 319 -10.48 12.98 35.95
CA ARG A 319 -9.77 13.60 34.82
C ARG A 319 -8.87 12.59 34.15
N VAL A 320 -8.57 12.85 32.88
CA VAL A 320 -7.45 12.22 32.19
C VAL A 320 -6.18 13.02 32.51
N ILE A 321 -5.17 12.34 33.06
CA ILE A 321 -3.87 12.90 33.44
C ILE A 321 -2.74 12.14 32.77
N SER A 322 -1.50 12.63 32.87
CA SER A 322 -0.34 11.86 32.35
C SER A 322 -0.09 10.61 33.21
N PRO A 323 0.09 9.42 32.61
CA PRO A 323 0.46 8.20 33.34
C PRO A 323 1.85 8.32 33.94
N TRP A 324 2.77 9.05 33.32
CA TRP A 324 4.21 8.98 33.64
C TRP A 324 4.62 9.62 34.98
N GLY A 325 3.70 10.30 35.66
CA GLY A 325 3.87 10.78 37.03
C GLY A 325 3.26 9.85 38.10
N GLN A 326 2.58 8.78 37.68
CA GLN A 326 1.81 7.93 38.58
C GLN A 326 2.66 6.79 39.15
N LYS A 327 2.66 6.68 40.47
CA LYS A 327 3.19 5.53 41.21
C LYS A 327 2.29 5.24 42.40
N PHE A 328 1.65 4.08 42.40
CA PHE A 328 0.64 3.74 43.40
C PHE A 328 0.46 2.22 43.48
N THR A 329 -0.18 1.76 44.56
CA THR A 329 -0.71 0.40 44.64
C THR A 329 -2.18 0.44 44.25
N ASP A 330 -2.58 -0.32 43.24
CA ASP A 330 -3.96 -0.36 42.76
C ASP A 330 -4.92 -0.98 43.78
N ALA A 331 -6.22 -0.90 43.50
CA ALA A 331 -7.29 -1.39 44.38
C ALA A 331 -7.18 -2.89 44.68
N TYR A 332 -6.45 -3.62 43.85
CA TYR A 332 -6.27 -5.05 44.01
C TYR A 332 -4.99 -5.40 44.77
N GLY A 333 -4.06 -4.46 44.95
CA GLY A 333 -2.81 -4.64 45.67
C GLY A 333 -1.55 -4.81 44.82
N VAL A 334 -1.60 -4.52 43.50
CA VAL A 334 -0.41 -4.54 42.63
C VAL A 334 0.21 -3.15 42.57
N LEU A 335 1.54 -3.10 42.66
CA LEU A 335 2.30 -1.86 42.48
C LEU A 335 2.34 -1.48 40.99
N GLN A 336 1.93 -0.27 40.68
CA GLN A 336 2.07 0.36 39.38
C GLN A 336 3.10 1.49 39.47
N ASP A 337 4.12 1.48 38.60
CA ASP A 337 5.21 2.46 38.55
C ASP A 337 5.44 2.91 37.10
N TYR A 338 4.49 3.71 36.60
CA TYR A 338 4.52 4.24 35.24
C TYR A 338 5.70 5.18 35.01
N THR A 339 6.20 5.85 36.05
CA THR A 339 7.42 6.67 35.98
C THR A 339 8.64 5.81 35.59
N SER A 340 8.76 4.61 36.17
CA SER A 340 9.79 3.64 35.79
C SER A 340 9.58 3.12 34.37
N THR A 341 8.34 2.83 33.99
CA THR A 341 7.98 2.40 32.62
C THR A 341 8.33 3.44 31.56
N GLN A 342 8.10 4.74 31.82
CA GLN A 342 8.48 5.79 30.87
C GLN A 342 9.99 5.80 30.61
N ARG A 343 10.80 5.67 31.67
CA ARG A 343 12.26 5.58 31.54
C ARG A 343 12.69 4.32 30.80
N ALA A 344 12.00 3.20 31.03
CA ALA A 344 12.20 1.94 30.32
C ALA A 344 12.01 2.11 28.80
N LEU A 345 10.87 2.68 28.39
CA LEU A 345 10.53 2.95 27.00
C LEU A 345 11.55 3.89 26.33
N LYS A 346 11.91 4.99 27.01
CA LYS A 346 12.95 5.93 26.52
C LYS A 346 14.29 5.25 26.34
N ALA A 347 14.70 4.39 27.28
CA ALA A 347 15.95 3.66 27.19
C ALA A 347 15.97 2.68 26.00
N ALA A 348 14.87 1.98 25.76
CA ALA A 348 14.76 1.01 24.67
C ALA A 348 14.63 1.70 23.29
N ALA A 349 13.93 2.84 23.21
CA ALA A 349 13.92 3.69 22.01
C ALA A 349 15.32 4.26 21.70
N ALA A 350 16.04 4.75 22.72
CA ALA A 350 17.42 5.23 22.55
C ALA A 350 18.40 4.11 22.16
N ALA A 351 18.14 2.87 22.57
CA ALA A 351 18.89 1.70 22.14
C ALA A 351 18.53 1.24 20.71
N GLY A 352 17.55 1.87 20.06
CA GLY A 352 17.12 1.56 18.69
C GLY A 352 16.34 0.24 18.57
N VAL A 353 15.80 -0.28 19.67
CA VAL A 353 15.02 -1.54 19.67
C VAL A 353 13.51 -1.33 19.82
N LEU A 354 13.07 -0.08 20.04
CA LEU A 354 11.65 0.30 20.00
C LEU A 354 11.39 1.48 19.05
N GLU A 355 10.23 1.43 18.40
CA GLU A 355 9.57 2.59 17.78
C GLU A 355 8.32 2.92 18.61
N ILE A 356 8.18 4.17 19.05
CA ILE A 356 7.01 4.61 19.80
C ILE A 356 5.87 4.91 18.82
N GLN A 357 4.76 4.17 18.94
CA GLN A 357 3.55 4.28 18.15
C GLN A 357 2.33 4.53 19.05
N SER A 358 1.16 4.79 18.46
CA SER A 358 -0.05 5.12 19.21
C SER A 358 -0.89 3.88 19.52
N HIS A 359 -1.40 3.81 20.74
CA HIS A 359 -2.49 2.91 21.12
C HIS A 359 -3.77 3.68 21.48
N GLY A 360 -3.98 4.82 20.81
CA GLY A 360 -5.00 5.79 21.17
C GLY A 360 -4.52 6.74 22.27
N TRP A 361 -5.45 7.45 22.92
CA TRP A 361 -5.09 8.37 24.01
C TRP A 361 -5.28 7.73 25.37
N THR A 362 -6.41 7.05 25.58
CA THR A 362 -6.79 6.54 26.91
C THR A 362 -7.03 5.04 26.97
N HIS A 363 -7.24 4.39 25.82
CA HIS A 363 -7.69 2.98 25.78
C HIS A 363 -9.01 2.78 26.57
N MET A 364 -9.84 3.83 26.64
CA MET A 364 -11.12 3.85 27.33
C MET A 364 -12.14 4.68 26.53
N GLN A 365 -13.42 4.50 26.85
CA GLN A 365 -14.51 5.28 26.25
C GLN A 365 -14.25 6.78 26.39
N PRO A 366 -14.43 7.58 25.31
CA PRO A 366 -14.38 9.02 25.42
C PRO A 366 -15.48 9.61 26.32
N ASP A 367 -16.63 8.94 26.40
CA ASP A 367 -17.73 9.32 27.29
C ASP A 367 -17.80 8.36 28.49
N LEU A 368 -17.21 8.79 29.60
CA LEU A 368 -17.17 8.08 30.89
C LEU A 368 -18.32 8.48 31.82
N ASP A 369 -19.18 9.43 31.44
CA ASP A 369 -20.15 10.06 32.32
C ASP A 369 -21.59 9.60 32.04
N SER A 370 -21.95 9.44 30.77
CA SER A 370 -23.33 9.12 30.39
C SER A 370 -23.74 7.71 30.86
N PRO A 371 -25.03 7.47 31.14
CA PRO A 371 -25.54 6.13 31.46
C PRO A 371 -25.05 5.06 30.47
N PRO A 372 -24.63 3.87 30.94
CA PRO A 372 -24.76 3.35 32.31
C PRO A 372 -23.76 3.92 33.34
N GLY A 373 -22.94 4.92 32.94
CA GLY A 373 -22.03 5.64 33.82
C GLY A 373 -22.71 6.50 34.90
N PRO A 374 -21.91 7.24 35.69
CA PRO A 374 -20.48 7.49 35.47
C PRO A 374 -19.57 6.31 35.83
N TRP A 375 -18.56 6.03 35.00
CA TRP A 375 -17.53 5.02 35.27
C TRP A 375 -16.69 5.37 36.51
N TRP A 376 -16.45 6.65 36.76
CA TRP A 376 -15.57 7.18 37.82
C TRP A 376 -15.81 6.63 39.22
N THR A 377 -17.08 6.35 39.55
CA THR A 377 -17.51 5.86 40.86
C THR A 377 -18.10 4.45 40.81
N ALA A 378 -18.16 3.83 39.63
CA ALA A 378 -18.68 2.49 39.45
C ALA A 378 -17.81 1.43 40.14
N ASP A 379 -18.42 0.37 40.66
CA ASP A 379 -17.69 -0.72 41.31
C ASP A 379 -16.67 -1.37 40.36
N LEU A 380 -15.41 -1.47 40.80
CA LEU A 380 -14.31 -2.04 40.00
C LEU A 380 -14.48 -3.54 39.78
N GLU A 381 -15.09 -4.27 40.70
CA GLU A 381 -15.34 -5.70 40.52
C GLU A 381 -16.57 -5.99 39.66
N GLY A 382 -17.43 -4.99 39.45
CA GLY A 382 -18.65 -5.10 38.65
C GLY A 382 -18.64 -4.17 37.44
N GLU A 383 -19.41 -3.10 37.55
CA GLU A 383 -19.80 -2.21 36.45
C GLU A 383 -18.59 -1.56 35.73
N ALA A 384 -17.56 -1.14 36.47
CA ALA A 384 -16.39 -0.52 35.86
C ALA A 384 -15.50 -1.53 35.11
N SER A 385 -15.60 -2.83 35.42
CA SER A 385 -14.85 -3.92 34.73
C SER A 385 -15.48 -4.37 33.41
N ALA A 386 -16.65 -3.82 33.04
CA ALA A 386 -17.31 -4.20 31.80
C ALA A 386 -16.50 -3.76 30.57
N SER A 387 -16.21 -4.70 29.66
CA SER A 387 -15.28 -4.52 28.53
C SER A 387 -15.59 -3.30 27.66
N GLY A 388 -16.87 -2.97 27.45
CA GLY A 388 -17.25 -1.80 26.65
C GLY A 388 -16.74 -0.45 27.18
N TRP A 389 -16.29 -0.35 28.44
CA TRP A 389 -15.62 0.86 28.95
C TRP A 389 -14.20 1.07 28.41
N TYR A 390 -13.58 0.02 27.85
CA TYR A 390 -12.18 -0.02 27.45
C TYR A 390 -12.01 0.02 25.92
N GLU A 391 -13.08 0.35 25.21
CA GLU A 391 -13.09 0.55 23.76
C GLU A 391 -13.06 2.05 23.47
N GLU A 392 -12.02 2.53 22.79
CA GLU A 392 -11.83 3.96 22.59
C GLU A 392 -12.49 4.48 21.29
N PHE A 393 -12.74 3.59 20.32
CA PHE A 393 -13.20 3.96 18.97
C PHE A 393 -14.59 3.40 18.60
N GLU A 394 -15.28 2.75 19.52
CA GLU A 394 -16.67 2.28 19.40
C GLU A 394 -17.29 2.29 20.78
N ASP A 395 -18.60 2.54 20.89
CA ASP A 395 -19.34 2.53 22.15
C ASP A 395 -20.30 1.33 22.18
N THR A 396 -19.73 0.12 22.22
CA THR A 396 -20.54 -1.10 22.32
C THR A 396 -21.37 -1.12 23.60
N ARG A 397 -20.90 -0.44 24.65
CA ARG A 397 -21.61 -0.29 25.92
C ARG A 397 -22.99 0.36 25.74
N ARG A 398 -23.09 1.36 24.88
CA ARG A 398 -24.36 2.03 24.54
C ARG A 398 -24.93 1.58 23.19
N GLY A 399 -24.32 0.57 22.55
CA GLY A 399 -24.72 0.09 21.23
C GLY A 399 -24.59 1.16 20.14
N ALA A 400 -23.58 2.03 20.26
CA ALA A 400 -23.36 3.18 19.39
C ALA A 400 -21.93 3.19 18.82
N GLU A 401 -21.75 3.94 17.73
CA GLU A 401 -20.42 4.25 17.22
C GLU A 401 -19.84 5.47 17.96
N ALA A 402 -18.51 5.52 18.06
CA ALA A 402 -17.83 6.71 18.54
C ALA A 402 -17.96 7.83 17.48
N PRO A 403 -18.42 9.05 17.85
CA PRO A 403 -18.54 10.13 16.87
C PRO A 403 -17.18 10.53 16.27
N ALA A 404 -17.15 10.84 14.97
CA ALA A 404 -15.91 11.20 14.26
C ALA A 404 -15.13 12.34 14.92
N LEU A 405 -15.82 13.36 15.44
CA LEU A 405 -15.17 14.51 16.08
C LEU A 405 -14.51 14.12 17.40
N SER A 406 -15.14 13.24 18.18
CA SER A 406 -14.58 12.70 19.43
C SER A 406 -13.33 11.89 19.12
N GLN A 407 -13.42 10.98 18.14
CA GLN A 407 -12.27 10.19 17.67
C GLN A 407 -11.12 11.09 17.18
N LEU A 408 -11.40 12.12 16.38
CA LEU A 408 -10.38 13.05 15.89
C LEU A 408 -9.69 13.81 17.03
N PHE A 409 -10.45 14.21 18.05
CA PHE A 409 -9.91 14.88 19.22
C PHE A 409 -8.92 13.98 19.98
N ILE A 410 -9.31 12.74 20.29
CA ILE A 410 -8.45 11.81 21.03
C ILE A 410 -7.21 11.40 20.22
N LEU A 411 -7.33 11.21 18.90
CA LEU A 411 -6.20 10.85 18.02
C LEU A 411 -5.17 11.98 17.95
N LYS A 412 -5.63 13.23 17.84
CA LYS A 412 -4.74 14.41 17.90
C LYS A 412 -4.09 14.57 19.26
N ARG A 413 -4.81 14.33 20.36
CA ARG A 413 -4.24 14.33 21.71
C ARG A 413 -3.17 13.25 21.87
N SER A 414 -3.41 12.05 21.35
CA SER A 414 -2.41 10.97 21.35
C SER A 414 -1.14 11.42 20.63
N LEU A 415 -1.25 12.00 19.43
CA LEU A 415 -0.12 12.54 18.67
C LEU A 415 0.65 13.62 19.45
N ASP A 416 -0.06 14.60 20.00
CA ASP A 416 0.54 15.72 20.72
C ASP A 416 1.30 15.24 21.97
N TYR A 417 0.70 14.36 22.76
CA TYR A 417 1.33 13.87 24.00
C TYR A 417 2.41 12.84 23.75
N LEU A 418 2.33 12.00 22.72
CA LEU A 418 3.45 11.11 22.36
C LEU A 418 4.67 11.93 21.92
N ARG A 419 4.46 13.06 21.25
CA ARG A 419 5.52 14.01 20.94
C ARG A 419 6.08 14.68 22.20
N GLU A 420 5.23 15.13 23.11
CA GLU A 420 5.68 15.74 24.38
C GLU A 420 6.47 14.74 25.25
N ASP A 421 5.95 13.53 25.41
CA ASP A 421 6.47 12.54 26.32
C ASP A 421 7.72 11.82 25.80
N PHE A 422 7.80 11.59 24.48
CA PHE A 422 8.83 10.75 23.86
C PHE A 422 9.59 11.40 22.69
N ASP A 423 9.26 12.63 22.30
CA ASP A 423 9.73 13.26 21.04
C ASP A 423 9.46 12.38 19.80
N ALA A 424 8.39 11.58 19.88
CA ALA A 424 7.99 10.65 18.84
C ALA A 424 6.91 11.27 17.96
N ARG A 425 6.98 10.97 16.65
CA ARG A 425 5.87 11.20 15.71
C ARG A 425 5.35 9.84 15.27
N PRO A 426 4.33 9.29 15.94
CA PRO A 426 3.80 7.99 15.58
C PRO A 426 3.16 8.07 14.19
N LEU A 427 3.31 7.00 13.41
CA LEU A 427 2.75 6.84 12.08
C LEU A 427 1.67 5.76 12.05
N SER A 428 1.62 4.87 13.04
CA SER A 428 0.55 3.90 13.22
C SER A 428 -0.25 4.15 14.51
N VAL A 429 -1.51 3.75 14.46
CA VAL A 429 -2.36 3.59 15.64
C VAL A 429 -3.03 2.23 15.62
N ILE A 430 -3.05 1.55 16.76
CA ILE A 430 -3.81 0.31 16.99
C ILE A 430 -4.95 0.60 17.96
N VAL A 431 -6.14 0.08 17.66
CA VAL A 431 -7.35 0.35 18.44
C VAL A 431 -7.27 -0.21 19.85
N GLY A 432 -7.53 0.64 20.85
CA GLY A 432 -7.68 0.19 22.22
C GLY A 432 -8.98 -0.56 22.44
N GLY A 433 -8.91 -1.76 23.05
CA GLY A 433 -10.05 -2.60 23.39
C GLY A 433 -10.76 -3.30 22.23
N GLY A 434 -10.27 -3.14 20.99
CA GLY A 434 -10.79 -3.85 19.81
C GLY A 434 -12.03 -3.23 19.14
N GLY A 435 -12.76 -2.35 19.84
CA GLY A 435 -13.92 -1.65 19.30
C GLY A 435 -13.53 -0.54 18.30
N TRP A 436 -14.24 -0.44 17.17
CA TRP A 436 -14.04 0.63 16.18
C TRP A 436 -15.28 0.91 15.33
N SER A 437 -15.43 2.16 14.90
CA SER A 437 -16.59 2.66 14.17
C SER A 437 -16.50 2.39 12.67
N LYS A 438 -17.60 1.96 12.05
CA LYS A 438 -17.64 1.34 10.70
C LYS A 438 -18.50 2.10 9.69
N SER A 439 -19.40 2.99 10.13
CA SER A 439 -20.18 3.83 9.23
C SER A 439 -19.27 4.83 8.51
N TYR A 440 -19.60 5.20 7.28
CA TYR A 440 -18.73 6.11 6.52
C TYR A 440 -18.49 7.46 7.22
N GLN A 441 -19.50 7.95 7.97
CA GLN A 441 -19.41 9.22 8.71
C GLN A 441 -18.46 9.10 9.90
N ASN A 442 -18.42 7.96 10.59
CA ASN A 442 -17.62 7.77 11.80
C ASN A 442 -16.42 6.84 11.61
N HIS A 443 -16.13 6.41 10.38
CA HIS A 443 -15.18 5.31 10.13
C HIS A 443 -13.81 5.58 10.76
N SER A 444 -13.39 4.76 11.72
CA SER A 444 -12.21 5.06 12.54
C SER A 444 -10.92 5.19 11.74
N ALA A 445 -10.69 4.30 10.77
CA ALA A 445 -9.53 4.40 9.87
C ALA A 445 -9.51 5.72 9.08
N ARG A 446 -10.67 6.21 8.61
CA ARG A 446 -10.80 7.48 7.88
C ARG A 446 -10.47 8.66 8.79
N VAL A 447 -10.93 8.63 10.04
CA VAL A 447 -10.64 9.67 11.03
C VAL A 447 -9.16 9.64 11.44
N ALA A 448 -8.56 8.46 11.57
CA ALA A 448 -7.11 8.31 11.80
C ALA A 448 -6.27 8.87 10.65
N ALA A 449 -6.68 8.66 9.40
CA ALA A 449 -6.05 9.30 8.24
C ALA A 449 -6.12 10.84 8.34
N GLN A 450 -7.27 11.39 8.74
CA GLN A 450 -7.44 12.83 8.96
C GLN A 450 -6.58 13.39 10.10
N ALA A 451 -6.26 12.57 11.11
CA ALA A 451 -5.33 12.94 12.18
C ALA A 451 -3.85 12.92 11.72
N GLY A 452 -3.54 12.23 10.62
CA GLY A 452 -2.20 12.17 10.04
C GLY A 452 -1.47 10.84 10.25
N PHE A 453 -2.17 9.77 10.63
CA PHE A 453 -1.62 8.41 10.65
C PHE A 453 -1.50 7.83 9.23
N GLY A 454 -0.55 6.91 9.04
CA GLY A 454 -0.32 6.16 7.80
C GLY A 454 -0.79 4.70 7.87
N LEU A 455 -0.97 4.16 9.07
CA LEU A 455 -1.60 2.85 9.30
C LEU A 455 -2.58 2.88 10.48
N PHE A 456 -3.67 2.14 10.35
CA PHE A 456 -4.63 1.88 11.42
C PHE A 456 -4.83 0.37 11.58
N ASP A 457 -4.54 -0.17 12.75
CA ASP A 457 -4.61 -1.61 13.06
C ASP A 457 -5.86 -1.92 13.89
N ILE A 458 -6.57 -2.98 13.49
CA ILE A 458 -7.73 -3.54 14.20
C ILE A 458 -7.47 -4.95 14.74
N ASN A 459 -6.22 -5.24 15.13
CA ASN A 459 -5.65 -6.50 15.62
C ASN A 459 -5.53 -7.63 14.59
N GLU A 460 -6.49 -7.74 13.67
CA GLU A 460 -6.55 -8.83 12.70
C GLU A 460 -5.96 -8.44 11.33
N ARG A 461 -5.96 -7.13 11.04
CA ARG A 461 -5.58 -6.54 9.75
C ARG A 461 -5.36 -5.04 9.86
N TYR A 462 -4.68 -4.50 8.86
CA TYR A 462 -4.36 -3.08 8.75
C TYR A 462 -5.26 -2.37 7.74
N PHE A 463 -5.45 -1.08 7.96
CA PHE A 463 -5.80 -0.13 6.92
C PHE A 463 -4.57 0.70 6.56
N TYR A 464 -4.22 0.73 5.27
CA TYR A 464 -3.38 1.79 4.70
C TYR A 464 -4.15 3.11 4.76
N LEU A 465 -3.51 4.17 5.23
CA LEU A 465 -4.12 5.48 5.39
C LEU A 465 -3.35 6.53 4.60
N ASP A 466 -4.04 7.25 3.73
CA ASP A 466 -3.56 8.49 3.13
C ASP A 466 -4.67 9.55 3.25
N ARG A 467 -4.36 10.80 2.91
CA ARG A 467 -5.29 11.95 3.00
C ARG A 467 -6.66 11.66 2.38
N ASP A 468 -6.66 10.95 1.26
CA ASP A 468 -7.85 10.74 0.43
C ASP A 468 -8.36 9.29 0.45
N LEU A 469 -7.68 8.36 1.14
CA LEU A 469 -7.98 6.93 1.09
C LEU A 469 -7.64 6.20 2.39
N ALA A 470 -8.61 5.49 2.95
CA ALA A 470 -8.42 4.39 3.90
C ALA A 470 -8.70 3.06 3.17
N LEU A 471 -7.66 2.25 2.99
CA LEU A 471 -7.73 0.98 2.28
C LEU A 471 -7.46 -0.16 3.24
N ASP A 472 -8.47 -1.00 3.46
CA ASP A 472 -8.30 -2.28 4.13
C ASP A 472 -7.26 -3.13 3.38
N MET A 473 -6.23 -3.60 4.08
CA MET A 473 -5.13 -4.42 3.57
C MET A 473 -5.32 -5.91 3.90
N ALA A 474 -6.55 -6.34 4.17
CA ALA A 474 -6.90 -7.74 4.42
C ALA A 474 -6.21 -8.70 3.43
N GLY A 475 -5.60 -9.74 3.98
CA GLY A 475 -4.91 -10.81 3.24
C GLY A 475 -3.52 -10.45 2.71
N ILE A 476 -3.00 -9.23 2.95
CA ILE A 476 -1.62 -8.86 2.61
C ILE A 476 -0.66 -9.15 3.76
N SER A 477 -0.99 -8.66 4.95
CA SER A 477 -0.27 -8.92 6.20
C SER A 477 -1.22 -9.65 7.14
N THR A 478 -0.79 -10.80 7.66
CA THR A 478 -1.54 -11.57 8.64
C THR A 478 -0.99 -11.26 10.03
N GLY A 479 -1.83 -10.69 10.89
CA GLY A 479 -1.51 -10.39 12.28
C GLY A 479 -2.12 -11.42 13.22
N LYS A 480 -1.39 -11.81 14.26
CA LYS A 480 -1.94 -12.58 15.38
C LYS A 480 -1.29 -12.20 16.69
N THR A 481 -2.09 -12.25 17.75
CA THR A 481 -1.63 -12.09 19.13
C THR A 481 -0.95 -13.37 19.62
N HIS A 482 0.23 -13.22 20.20
CA HIS A 482 0.96 -14.23 20.95
C HIS A 482 1.06 -13.79 22.41
N ALA A 483 1.03 -14.75 23.33
CA ALA A 483 1.01 -14.51 24.77
C ALA A 483 1.97 -15.47 25.48
N TYR A 484 2.40 -15.11 26.69
CA TYR A 484 3.43 -15.85 27.44
C TYR A 484 3.07 -17.32 27.75
N ASP A 485 1.77 -17.62 27.81
CA ASP A 485 1.20 -18.93 28.16
C ASP A 485 0.87 -19.79 26.93
N ARG A 486 1.29 -19.38 25.73
CA ARG A 486 1.06 -20.09 24.47
C ARG A 486 2.36 -20.42 23.79
N GLU A 487 2.37 -21.52 23.02
CA GLU A 487 3.46 -21.83 22.11
C GLU A 487 3.30 -21.01 20.80
N LEU A 488 4.42 -20.53 20.24
CA LEU A 488 4.40 -19.79 18.98
C LEU A 488 4.50 -20.77 17.80
N HIS A 489 3.38 -20.96 17.10
CA HIS A 489 3.28 -21.79 15.90
C HIS A 489 3.37 -20.95 14.63
N LEU A 490 4.60 -20.63 14.19
CA LEU A 490 4.84 -19.80 13.00
C LEU A 490 4.33 -20.43 11.70
N GLU A 491 4.22 -21.76 11.64
CA GLU A 491 3.65 -22.48 10.50
C GLU A 491 2.17 -22.13 10.24
N GLN A 492 1.47 -21.59 11.24
CA GLN A 492 0.10 -21.13 11.09
C GLN A 492 0.00 -19.73 10.47
N TRP A 493 1.15 -19.13 10.12
CA TRP A 493 1.30 -17.76 9.65
C TRP A 493 1.89 -17.83 8.25
N PRO A 494 1.06 -18.16 7.25
CA PRO A 494 1.56 -18.44 5.92
C PRO A 494 2.28 -17.18 5.39
N PRO A 495 3.51 -17.33 4.89
CA PRO A 495 4.24 -16.20 4.33
C PRO A 495 3.48 -15.61 3.15
N HIS A 496 3.42 -14.28 3.09
CA HIS A 496 2.82 -13.57 1.96
C HIS A 496 3.90 -12.76 1.23
N PRO A 497 3.97 -12.80 -0.11
CA PRO A 497 5.01 -12.10 -0.87
C PRO A 497 4.87 -10.57 -0.85
N ASP A 498 3.75 -10.03 -0.37
CA ASP A 498 3.43 -8.59 -0.43
C ASP A 498 3.35 -7.87 0.93
N GLY A 499 3.48 -8.59 2.04
CA GLY A 499 3.39 -7.98 3.36
C GLY A 499 4.01 -8.86 4.44
N PRO A 500 4.60 -8.27 5.49
CA PRO A 500 5.20 -9.05 6.57
C PRO A 500 4.13 -9.78 7.38
N ALA A 501 4.55 -10.87 8.03
CA ALA A 501 3.78 -11.46 9.11
C ALA A 501 3.88 -10.57 10.36
N VAL A 502 2.82 -10.43 11.14
CA VAL A 502 2.80 -9.52 12.29
C VAL A 502 2.54 -10.25 13.60
N ILE A 503 3.51 -10.16 14.52
CA ILE A 503 3.38 -10.67 15.89
C ILE A 503 3.00 -9.52 16.81
N ILE A 504 1.85 -9.66 17.46
CA ILE A 504 1.38 -8.75 18.50
C ILE A 504 1.51 -9.45 19.86
N PHE A 505 2.05 -8.78 20.86
CA PHE A 505 2.02 -9.22 22.26
C PHE A 505 1.78 -8.01 23.15
N HIS A 506 1.64 -8.18 24.46
CA HIS A 506 1.37 -7.07 25.38
C HIS A 506 2.50 -6.90 26.37
N ASP A 507 2.66 -5.71 26.96
CA ASP A 507 3.61 -5.51 28.07
C ASP A 507 3.30 -6.44 29.27
N ARG A 508 2.05 -6.90 29.38
CA ARG A 508 1.60 -8.01 30.23
C ARG A 508 2.48 -9.25 30.14
N ASP A 509 2.82 -9.67 28.92
CA ASP A 509 3.56 -10.92 28.70
C ASP A 509 4.98 -10.83 29.26
N ILE A 510 5.58 -9.64 29.18
CA ILE A 510 6.88 -9.33 29.79
C ILE A 510 6.76 -9.28 31.32
N SER A 511 5.70 -8.67 31.84
CA SER A 511 5.48 -8.55 33.29
C SER A 511 5.28 -9.90 33.96
N LEU A 512 4.41 -10.75 33.39
CA LEU A 512 4.10 -12.06 33.97
C LEU A 512 5.20 -13.09 33.73
N GLN A 513 5.97 -12.93 32.65
CA GLN A 513 7.09 -13.78 32.34
C GLN A 513 8.29 -12.98 31.82
N HIS A 514 9.20 -12.66 32.73
CA HIS A 514 10.33 -11.77 32.47
C HIS A 514 11.24 -12.21 31.32
N ASP A 515 11.35 -13.50 31.02
CA ASP A 515 12.16 -14.04 29.91
C ASP A 515 11.36 -14.23 28.59
N PHE A 516 10.10 -13.79 28.54
CA PHE A 516 9.20 -14.00 27.41
C PHE A 516 9.79 -13.59 26.06
N VAL A 517 10.33 -12.36 25.96
CA VAL A 517 10.88 -11.83 24.70
C VAL A 517 12.02 -12.70 24.19
N GLU A 518 12.90 -13.16 25.09
CA GLU A 518 14.01 -14.05 24.71
C GLU A 518 13.50 -15.40 24.21
N ARG A 519 12.52 -16.02 24.89
CA ARG A 519 11.93 -17.28 24.46
C ARG A 519 11.20 -17.17 23.13
N MET A 520 10.37 -16.13 22.95
CA MET A 520 9.64 -15.88 21.70
C MET A 520 10.60 -15.67 20.53
N LEU A 521 11.66 -14.87 20.72
CA LEU A 521 12.66 -14.67 19.66
C LEU A 521 13.47 -15.93 19.37
N ALA A 522 13.67 -16.82 20.35
CA ALA A 522 14.35 -18.09 20.16
C ALA A 522 13.52 -19.07 19.31
N THR A 523 12.19 -18.98 19.31
CA THR A 523 11.33 -19.80 18.43
C THR A 523 11.27 -19.28 16.99
N ILE A 524 11.66 -18.02 16.75
CA ILE A 524 11.72 -17.45 15.40
C ILE A 524 12.99 -17.94 14.67
N PRO A 525 12.85 -18.57 13.49
CA PRO A 525 13.99 -19.04 12.69
C PRO A 525 14.99 -17.91 12.40
N ILE A 526 16.27 -18.25 12.28
CA ILE A 526 17.35 -17.25 12.15
C ILE A 526 17.35 -16.55 10.78
N GLU A 527 16.78 -17.20 9.77
CA GLU A 527 16.57 -16.72 8.41
C GLU A 527 15.45 -15.67 8.31
N MET A 528 14.54 -15.62 9.28
CA MET A 528 13.53 -14.59 9.37
C MET A 528 14.16 -13.28 9.84
N ALA A 529 14.02 -12.22 9.04
CA ALA A 529 14.46 -10.89 9.41
C ALA A 529 13.28 -10.02 9.87
N PHE A 530 13.59 -8.91 10.54
CA PHE A 530 12.58 -7.98 11.02
C PHE A 530 12.47 -6.77 10.10
N VAL A 531 11.24 -6.27 9.95
CA VAL A 531 10.93 -4.97 9.33
C VAL A 531 10.30 -4.08 10.39
N THR A 532 10.71 -2.81 10.46
CA THR A 532 10.13 -1.88 11.44
C THR A 532 8.80 -1.32 10.93
N MET A 533 7.96 -0.82 11.84
CA MET A 533 6.68 -0.22 11.48
C MET A 533 6.89 1.01 10.59
N ASN A 534 7.82 1.89 10.96
CA ASN A 534 8.12 3.08 10.15
C ASN A 534 8.71 2.73 8.77
N GLN A 535 9.52 1.67 8.67
CA GLN A 535 10.01 1.20 7.37
C GLN A 535 8.86 0.70 6.49
N TYR A 536 7.96 -0.12 7.05
CA TYR A 536 6.83 -0.67 6.30
C TYR A 536 5.87 0.44 5.83
N ILE A 537 5.52 1.38 6.72
CA ILE A 537 4.74 2.58 6.36
C ILE A 537 5.46 3.38 5.28
N GLY A 538 6.75 3.62 5.45
CA GLY A 538 7.56 4.35 4.47
C GLY A 538 7.45 3.73 3.08
N ILE A 539 7.62 2.41 2.97
CA ILE A 539 7.50 1.67 1.70
C ILE A 539 6.12 1.86 1.09
N LEU A 540 5.06 1.68 1.87
CA LEU A 540 3.69 1.86 1.39
C LEU A 540 3.45 3.30 0.91
N HIS A 541 4.08 4.32 1.50
CA HIS A 541 3.83 5.72 1.17
C HIS A 541 4.72 6.31 0.08
N VAL A 542 5.70 5.58 -0.43
CA VAL A 542 6.53 6.09 -1.54
C VAL A 542 5.65 6.36 -2.76
N ALA A 543 5.65 7.61 -3.22
CA ALA A 543 5.03 7.96 -4.48
C ALA A 543 6.05 7.85 -5.62
N ILE A 544 5.70 7.09 -6.66
CA ILE A 544 6.52 6.89 -7.85
C ILE A 544 5.82 7.54 -9.04
N ASP A 545 6.55 8.31 -9.84
CA ASP A 545 6.03 8.87 -11.09
C ASP A 545 7.04 8.68 -12.24
N ALA A 546 6.53 8.68 -13.47
CA ALA A 546 7.31 8.62 -14.70
C ALA A 546 7.07 9.92 -15.50
N PRO A 547 7.68 11.04 -15.09
CA PRO A 547 7.47 12.30 -15.77
C PRO A 547 7.97 12.25 -17.22
N PRO A 548 7.34 12.99 -18.15
CA PRO A 548 7.83 13.07 -19.52
C PRO A 548 9.26 13.64 -19.54
N SER A 549 10.18 12.94 -20.19
CA SER A 549 11.56 13.38 -20.37
C SER A 549 12.18 12.81 -21.65
N GLU A 550 13.27 13.44 -22.10
CA GLU A 550 14.19 12.86 -23.10
C GLU A 550 14.94 11.67 -22.46
N GLY A 551 14.30 10.50 -22.44
CA GLY A 551 14.85 9.26 -21.86
C GLY A 551 14.01 8.70 -20.73
N TRP A 552 14.47 7.58 -20.17
CA TRP A 552 13.81 6.89 -19.06
C TRP A 552 14.10 7.60 -17.75
N ARG A 553 13.05 8.07 -17.09
CA ARG A 553 13.13 8.73 -15.80
C ARG A 553 12.00 8.25 -14.89
N LEU A 554 12.37 7.87 -13.69
CA LEU A 554 11.45 7.63 -12.58
C LEU A 554 11.77 8.61 -11.46
N GLN A 555 10.73 9.14 -10.84
CA GLN A 555 10.83 10.01 -9.68
C GLN A 555 10.23 9.30 -8.48
N PHE A 556 11.02 9.11 -7.44
CA PHE A 556 10.58 8.60 -6.14
C PHE A 556 10.41 9.79 -5.22
N ARG A 557 9.30 9.85 -4.49
CA ARG A 557 9.04 10.89 -3.50
C ARG A 557 8.92 10.26 -2.13
N PHE A 558 9.87 10.62 -1.28
CA PHE A 558 9.92 10.25 0.13
C PHE A 558 9.42 11.44 0.95
N ASP A 559 8.11 11.66 0.92
CA ASP A 559 7.50 12.83 1.54
C ASP A 559 7.26 12.61 3.05
N ASP A 560 7.55 13.64 3.84
CA ASP A 560 7.19 13.66 5.25
C ASP A 560 5.66 13.72 5.43
N PRO A 561 5.11 13.07 6.48
CA PRO A 561 5.86 12.34 7.50
C PRO A 561 6.10 10.87 7.24
N TYR A 562 5.37 10.29 6.30
CA TYR A 562 5.26 8.84 6.19
C TYR A 562 6.57 8.17 5.79
N CYS A 563 7.42 8.88 5.04
CA CYS A 563 8.71 8.39 4.60
C CYS A 563 9.89 8.82 5.49
N ALA A 564 9.65 9.31 6.71
CA ALA A 564 10.70 9.80 7.61
C ALA A 564 11.85 8.79 7.84
N TYR A 565 11.54 7.49 7.82
CA TYR A 565 12.53 6.40 7.87
C TYR A 565 13.60 6.57 6.77
N PHE A 566 13.21 6.87 5.53
CA PHE A 566 14.15 7.00 4.41
C PHE A 566 15.01 8.27 4.48
N GLY A 567 14.70 9.22 5.35
CA GLY A 567 15.59 10.35 5.63
C GLY A 567 16.96 9.94 6.16
N LYS A 568 17.07 8.73 6.76
CA LYS A 568 18.32 8.18 7.32
C LYS A 568 18.72 6.84 6.71
N HIS A 569 17.85 6.20 5.96
CA HIS A 569 18.04 4.86 5.42
C HIS A 569 17.83 4.85 3.90
N SER A 570 18.73 4.18 3.17
CA SER A 570 18.47 3.88 1.77
C SER A 570 17.29 2.92 1.61
N SER A 571 16.76 2.85 0.39
CA SER A 571 15.73 1.87 0.03
C SER A 571 16.14 1.11 -1.24
N SER A 572 15.84 -0.19 -1.28
CA SER A 572 16.10 -1.04 -2.44
C SER A 572 14.80 -1.30 -3.21
N TRP A 573 14.89 -1.29 -4.53
CA TRP A 573 13.77 -1.41 -5.45
C TRP A 573 14.13 -2.34 -6.62
N ARG A 574 13.12 -3.05 -7.14
CA ARG A 574 13.25 -3.91 -8.31
C ARG A 574 12.49 -3.30 -9.48
N LEU A 575 13.13 -3.25 -10.63
CA LEU A 575 12.52 -2.91 -11.91
C LEU A 575 12.33 -4.16 -12.75
N VAL A 576 11.07 -4.47 -13.04
CA VAL A 576 10.67 -5.58 -13.92
C VAL A 576 10.30 -5.01 -15.27
N LEU A 577 10.86 -5.56 -16.35
CA LEU A 577 10.65 -5.10 -17.72
C LEU A 577 9.81 -6.11 -18.51
N ALA A 578 8.82 -5.63 -19.24
CA ALA A 578 8.15 -6.44 -20.26
C ALA A 578 9.10 -6.68 -21.45
N ASP A 579 8.95 -7.83 -22.13
CA ASP A 579 9.86 -8.23 -23.21
C ASP A 579 10.03 -7.17 -24.32
N PRO A 580 8.97 -6.50 -24.84
CA PRO A 580 9.14 -5.49 -25.89
C PRO A 580 10.02 -4.31 -25.48
N LEU A 581 9.93 -3.90 -24.21
CA LEU A 581 10.74 -2.80 -23.70
C LEU A 581 12.17 -3.25 -23.41
N LEU A 582 12.35 -4.46 -22.88
CA LEU A 582 13.67 -5.06 -22.71
C LEU A 582 14.39 -5.21 -24.06
N GLU A 583 13.70 -5.63 -25.11
CA GLU A 583 14.25 -5.73 -26.47
C GLU A 583 14.65 -4.37 -27.03
N LYS A 584 13.81 -3.33 -26.85
CA LYS A 584 14.16 -1.94 -27.20
C LYS A 584 15.43 -1.47 -26.47
N ILE A 585 15.58 -1.80 -25.19
CA ILE A 585 16.77 -1.46 -24.40
C ILE A 585 18.01 -2.27 -24.87
N ARG A 586 17.84 -3.55 -25.20
CA ARG A 586 18.93 -4.41 -25.73
C ARG A 586 19.40 -4.00 -27.12
N SER A 587 18.60 -3.23 -27.87
CA SER A 587 18.96 -2.75 -29.20
C SER A 587 20.08 -1.70 -29.21
N VAL A 588 20.34 -1.04 -28.08
CA VAL A 588 21.52 -0.16 -27.92
C VAL A 588 22.68 -0.94 -27.32
N ARG A 589 23.94 -0.52 -27.56
CA ARG A 589 25.14 -1.28 -27.12
C ARG A 589 25.38 -1.24 -25.60
N ALA A 590 25.01 -0.15 -24.96
CA ALA A 590 25.19 0.04 -23.52
C ALA A 590 24.17 1.05 -23.01
N VAL A 591 23.84 0.93 -21.72
CA VAL A 591 22.98 1.88 -21.01
C VAL A 591 23.72 2.46 -19.82
N THR A 592 23.28 3.61 -19.36
CA THR A 592 23.75 4.26 -18.15
C THR A 592 22.60 4.36 -17.17
N ILE A 593 22.85 3.96 -15.92
CA ILE A 593 21.93 4.17 -14.80
C ILE A 593 22.50 5.27 -13.93
N ALA A 594 21.68 6.27 -13.58
CA ALA A 594 22.06 7.31 -12.62
C ALA A 594 20.95 7.49 -11.59
N VAL A 595 21.34 7.68 -10.33
CA VAL A 595 20.43 8.01 -9.23
C VAL A 595 20.83 9.37 -8.69
N ASP A 596 19.91 10.31 -8.70
CA ASP A 596 20.12 11.71 -8.35
C ASP A 596 21.32 12.31 -9.09
N ASN A 597 22.31 12.79 -8.34
CA ASN A 597 23.54 13.39 -8.84
C ASN A 597 24.73 12.41 -8.78
N GLN A 598 24.49 11.12 -8.55
CA GLN A 598 25.55 10.12 -8.56
C GLN A 598 26.06 9.90 -9.98
N LEU A 599 27.34 9.52 -10.08
CA LEU A 599 27.97 9.23 -11.38
C LEU A 599 27.24 8.07 -12.07
N PRO A 600 26.90 8.21 -13.36
CA PRO A 600 26.20 7.15 -14.08
C PRO A 600 27.03 5.87 -14.13
N VAL A 601 26.41 4.74 -13.80
CA VAL A 601 27.00 3.41 -13.93
C VAL A 601 26.67 2.87 -15.32
N ARG A 602 27.69 2.51 -16.09
CA ARG A 602 27.53 1.92 -17.43
C ARG A 602 27.27 0.42 -17.30
N LEU A 603 26.18 -0.04 -17.89
CA LEU A 603 25.83 -1.45 -18.01
C LEU A 603 25.87 -1.89 -19.48
N ASN A 604 26.37 -3.10 -19.72
CA ASN A 604 26.19 -3.76 -21.00
C ASN A 604 24.72 -4.19 -21.12
N SER A 605 24.00 -3.58 -22.07
CA SER A 605 22.59 -3.87 -22.32
C SER A 605 22.34 -5.33 -22.70
N ALA A 606 23.31 -5.99 -23.37
CA ALA A 606 23.23 -7.40 -23.72
C ALA A 606 23.21 -8.32 -22.48
N ASN A 607 23.76 -7.84 -21.35
CA ASN A 607 23.77 -8.57 -20.08
C ASN A 607 22.49 -8.33 -19.25
N LEU A 608 21.62 -7.39 -19.66
CA LEU A 608 20.33 -7.22 -19.00
C LEU A 608 19.51 -8.48 -19.27
N GLY A 609 19.34 -9.30 -18.24
CA GLY A 609 18.62 -10.56 -18.30
C GLY A 609 17.09 -10.39 -18.25
N ARG A 610 16.40 -11.51 -18.04
CA ARG A 610 14.97 -11.51 -17.68
C ARG A 610 14.76 -11.25 -16.19
N GLU A 611 15.83 -11.29 -15.40
CA GLU A 611 15.80 -11.00 -13.97
C GLU A 611 15.52 -9.51 -13.72
N PRO A 612 14.83 -9.17 -12.61
CA PRO A 612 14.61 -7.79 -12.23
C PRO A 612 15.93 -7.05 -12.02
N ILE A 613 15.98 -5.79 -12.44
CA ILE A 613 17.11 -4.90 -12.12
C ILE A 613 16.89 -4.37 -10.71
N VAL A 614 17.80 -4.69 -9.79
CA VAL A 614 17.79 -4.16 -8.42
C VAL A 614 18.60 -2.86 -8.37
N PHE A 615 18.07 -1.83 -7.74
CA PHE A 615 18.75 -0.55 -7.55
C PHE A 615 18.38 0.08 -6.20
N GLU A 616 19.28 0.90 -5.68
CA GLU A 616 19.05 1.63 -4.44
C GLU A 616 18.69 3.09 -4.72
N ILE A 617 17.78 3.63 -3.91
CA ILE A 617 17.61 5.07 -3.72
C ILE A 617 18.33 5.44 -2.42
N PRO A 618 19.26 6.42 -2.45
CA PRO A 618 20.02 6.80 -1.26
C PRO A 618 19.11 7.38 -0.18
N ALA A 619 19.60 7.39 1.06
CA ALA A 619 18.91 8.06 2.16
C ALA A 619 18.70 9.54 1.84
N GLY A 620 17.52 10.05 2.17
CA GLY A 620 17.08 11.41 1.89
C GLY A 620 15.56 11.52 1.91
N LEU A 621 15.05 12.73 2.09
CA LEU A 621 13.63 13.04 1.94
C LEU A 621 13.39 13.85 0.67
N GLY A 622 12.14 13.86 0.22
CA GLY A 622 11.70 14.57 -0.97
C GLY A 622 11.93 13.75 -2.24
N ALA A 623 12.27 14.45 -3.33
CA ALA A 623 12.32 13.83 -4.65
C ALA A 623 13.70 13.26 -4.99
N HIS A 624 13.73 11.96 -5.26
CA HIS A 624 14.86 11.26 -5.86
C HIS A 624 14.56 10.93 -7.33
N THR A 625 15.56 10.98 -8.20
CA THR A 625 15.43 10.74 -9.63
C THR A 625 16.31 9.58 -10.06
N TRP A 626 15.70 8.52 -10.55
CA TRP A 626 16.38 7.41 -11.22
C TRP A 626 16.28 7.57 -12.73
N LYS A 627 17.40 7.43 -13.44
CA LYS A 627 17.46 7.58 -14.91
C LYS A 627 18.09 6.35 -15.56
N LEU A 628 17.53 5.96 -16.69
CA LEU A 628 18.15 5.04 -17.64
C LEU A 628 18.27 5.73 -19.00
N ALA A 629 19.47 5.75 -19.57
CA ALA A 629 19.70 6.33 -20.90
C ALA A 629 20.68 5.48 -21.71
N PRO A 630 20.62 5.51 -23.06
CA PRO A 630 21.69 4.97 -23.88
C PRO A 630 23.04 5.59 -23.48
N ALA A 631 24.08 4.77 -23.33
CA ALA A 631 25.42 5.28 -23.11
C ALA A 631 25.90 5.98 -24.38
N GLN A 632 26.39 7.22 -24.25
CA GLN A 632 27.04 7.95 -25.35
C GLN A 632 28.36 7.28 -25.77
#